data_AF-A0A5P8ARV5-F1
#
_entry.id   AF-A0A5P8ARV5-F1
#
_cell.length_a   1.000
_cell.length_b   1.000
_cell.length_c   1.000
_cell.angle_alpha   90.00
_cell.angle_beta   90.00
_cell.angle_gamma   90.00
#
_symmetry.space_group_name_H-M   'P 1'
#
loop_
_entity.id
_entity.type
_entity.pdbx_description
1 polymer ?
#
loop_
_entity_poly.entity_id
_entity_poly.type
_entity_poly.pdbx_seq_one_letter_code
_entity_poly.pdbx_strand_id
1 'polypeptide(L)'
;MTLFLGFVSCNSSGTVAEESPQSRFLKSVISLGNDFLNVFTSFGDMVGGVLGFNSNTKKSDVGAYFKKVHDTVEGTKTSLEKIVADMKNEVNPNAEATDTAVKKLVSETLSKIIEGVKTASEAIGDASDPIGNVAVAAAGGGAGVAGTGVDSLVKGIKGIVDVVLKGVGNA
;
A
#
# COMPACT_ATOMS: atom_id res chain seq x y z
N MET A 1 9.92 -20.10 -76.46
CA MET A 1 9.08 -18.95 -76.07
C MET A 1 9.28 -18.66 -74.60
N THR A 2 9.79 -17.47 -74.30
CA THR A 2 9.85 -16.85 -72.98
C THR A 2 8.45 -16.44 -72.54
N LEU A 3 8.07 -16.63 -71.27
CA LEU A 3 7.06 -15.77 -70.64
C LEU A 3 7.30 -15.66 -69.12
N PHE A 4 7.78 -14.47 -68.74
CA PHE A 4 7.77 -13.90 -67.38
C PHE A 4 6.33 -13.65 -66.90
N LEU A 5 6.05 -13.78 -65.60
CA LEU A 5 5.05 -13.02 -64.79
C LEU A 5 4.84 -13.74 -63.44
N GLY A 6 5.11 -13.20 -62.25
CA GLY A 6 5.60 -11.89 -61.86
C GLY A 6 5.92 -11.90 -60.35
N PHE A 7 7.01 -11.22 -59.98
CA PHE A 7 7.29 -10.84 -58.61
C PHE A 7 6.17 -9.93 -58.12
N VAL A 8 5.36 -10.38 -57.16
CA VAL A 8 4.43 -9.50 -56.45
C VAL A 8 5.23 -8.66 -55.47
N SER A 9 5.68 -7.53 -56.01
CA SER A 9 5.76 -6.20 -55.39
C SER A 9 5.60 -6.15 -53.86
N CYS A 10 6.71 -5.83 -53.22
CA CYS A 10 6.78 -5.23 -51.90
C CYS A 10 6.24 -3.79 -51.98
N ASN A 11 4.92 -3.62 -51.93
CA ASN A 11 4.19 -2.46 -51.38
C ASN A 11 2.74 -2.49 -51.83
N SER A 12 1.84 -2.85 -50.93
CA SER A 12 0.56 -2.16 -50.70
C SER A 12 -0.26 -2.97 -49.72
N SER A 13 -0.24 -2.53 -48.47
CA SER A 13 -1.41 -2.35 -47.61
C SER A 13 -0.88 -2.21 -46.21
N GLY A 14 -0.94 -0.98 -45.69
CA GLY A 14 -0.92 -0.72 -44.26
C GLY A 14 -2.11 -1.42 -43.63
N THR A 15 -1.98 -2.73 -43.43
CA THR A 15 -2.69 -3.39 -42.37
C THR A 15 -1.94 -2.95 -41.12
N VAL A 16 -2.61 -2.18 -40.26
CA VAL A 16 -2.29 -2.23 -38.84
C VAL A 16 -2.14 -3.70 -38.53
N ALA A 17 -0.90 -4.15 -38.32
CA ALA A 17 -0.63 -5.56 -38.05
C ALA A 17 -1.51 -5.91 -36.86
N GLU A 18 -2.57 -6.69 -37.08
CA GLU A 18 -3.41 -7.14 -36.00
C GLU A 18 -2.46 -7.87 -35.04
N GLU A 19 -2.33 -7.31 -33.84
CA GLU A 19 -1.50 -7.89 -32.81
C GLU A 19 -1.89 -9.36 -32.66
N SER A 20 -0.92 -10.24 -32.86
CA SER A 20 -1.17 -11.68 -32.79
C SER A 20 -1.70 -12.02 -31.39
N PRO A 21 -2.54 -13.05 -31.25
CA PRO A 21 -3.01 -13.49 -29.94
C PRO A 21 -1.86 -13.72 -28.93
N GLN A 22 -0.69 -14.16 -29.45
CA GLN A 22 0.54 -14.32 -28.66
C GLN A 22 1.13 -12.98 -28.19
N SER A 23 1.20 -11.95 -29.04
CA SER A 23 1.73 -10.64 -28.64
C SER A 23 0.81 -9.95 -27.64
N ARG A 24 -0.52 -10.10 -27.79
CA ARG A 24 -1.50 -9.59 -26.83
C ARG A 24 -1.38 -10.28 -25.47
N PHE A 25 -1.24 -11.61 -25.46
CA PHE A 25 -1.03 -12.38 -24.23
C PHE A 25 0.27 -11.95 -23.50
N LEU A 26 1.39 -11.84 -24.23
CA LEU A 26 2.65 -11.41 -23.63
C LEU A 26 2.56 -9.99 -23.04
N LYS A 27 1.85 -9.07 -23.70
CA LYS A 27 1.63 -7.73 -23.16
C LYS A 27 0.80 -7.72 -21.89
N SER A 28 -0.28 -8.52 -21.83
CA SER A 28 -1.08 -8.71 -20.61
C SER A 28 -0.22 -9.22 -19.45
N VAL A 29 0.61 -10.24 -19.70
CA VAL A 29 1.53 -10.79 -18.68
C VAL A 29 2.57 -9.75 -18.23
N ILE A 30 3.15 -8.98 -19.14
CA ILE A 30 4.12 -7.93 -18.81
C ILE A 30 3.45 -6.80 -18.01
N SER A 31 2.25 -6.38 -18.39
CA SER A 31 1.50 -5.34 -17.68
C SER A 31 1.18 -5.79 -16.25
N LEU A 32 0.61 -6.98 -16.10
CA LEU A 32 0.29 -7.56 -14.80
C LEU A 32 1.53 -7.72 -13.92
N GLY A 33 2.65 -8.15 -14.50
CA GLY A 33 3.93 -8.26 -13.79
C GLY A 33 4.44 -6.90 -13.30
N ASN A 34 4.33 -5.85 -14.12
CA ASN A 34 4.70 -4.50 -13.75
C ASN A 34 3.78 -3.93 -12.66
N ASP A 35 2.47 -4.14 -12.75
CA ASP A 35 1.52 -3.68 -11.74
C ASP A 35 1.77 -4.35 -10.39
N PHE A 36 2.01 -5.66 -10.37
CA PHE A 36 2.39 -6.37 -9.15
C PHE A 36 3.73 -5.88 -8.57
N LEU A 37 4.74 -5.67 -9.43
CA LEU A 37 6.02 -5.15 -8.99
C LEU A 37 5.88 -3.77 -8.35
N ASN A 38 5.07 -2.88 -8.93
CA ASN A 38 4.77 -1.56 -8.37
C ASN A 38 4.12 -1.63 -6.99
N VAL A 39 3.23 -2.60 -6.76
CA VAL A 39 2.66 -2.86 -5.42
C VAL A 39 3.76 -3.27 -4.44
N PHE A 40 4.62 -4.20 -4.85
CA PHE A 40 5.67 -4.73 -3.99
C PHE A 40 6.74 -3.69 -3.65
N THR A 41 7.15 -2.86 -4.63
CA THR A 41 8.12 -1.79 -4.39
C THR A 41 7.56 -0.70 -3.48
N SER A 42 6.31 -0.28 -3.69
CA SER A 42 5.65 0.71 -2.82
C SER A 42 5.53 0.22 -1.38
N PHE A 43 5.19 -1.06 -1.19
CA PHE A 43 5.17 -1.69 0.13
C PHE A 43 6.58 -1.80 0.74
N GLY A 44 7.60 -2.12 -0.06
CA GLY A 44 9.00 -2.19 0.36
C GLY A 44 9.55 -0.85 0.87
N ASP A 45 9.19 0.26 0.21
CA ASP A 45 9.61 1.62 0.60
C ASP A 45 9.08 2.04 1.99
N MET A 46 8.00 1.41 2.47
CA MET A 46 7.50 1.60 3.83
C MET A 46 8.39 0.92 4.86
N VAL A 47 8.85 -0.31 4.60
CA VAL A 47 9.69 -1.09 5.52
C VAL A 47 11.05 -0.42 5.74
N GLY A 48 11.56 0.29 4.74
CA GLY A 48 12.81 1.07 4.86
C GLY A 48 12.72 2.27 5.82
N GLY A 49 11.51 2.76 6.13
CA GLY A 49 11.30 3.88 7.04
C GLY A 49 10.93 3.42 8.44
N VAL A 50 11.89 2.90 9.22
CA VAL A 50 11.65 2.58 10.63
C VAL A 50 11.51 3.86 11.47
N LEU A 51 10.55 3.88 12.40
CA LEU A 51 10.39 4.98 13.33
C LEU A 51 11.60 5.02 14.28
N GLY A 52 12.52 5.94 14.03
CA GLY A 52 13.69 6.19 14.87
C GLY A 52 13.39 7.24 15.93
N PHE A 53 13.61 6.91 17.20
CA PHE A 53 13.48 7.86 18.31
C PHE A 53 14.83 8.48 18.66
N ASN A 54 14.87 9.80 18.86
CA ASN A 54 15.99 10.54 19.43
C ASN A 54 15.48 11.66 20.34
N SER A 55 16.39 12.42 20.97
CA SER A 55 16.04 13.49 21.91
C SER A 55 15.18 14.61 21.32
N ASN A 56 15.17 14.76 19.99
CA ASN A 56 14.46 15.80 19.27
C ASN A 56 13.17 15.30 18.62
N THR A 57 12.83 14.00 18.78
CA THR A 57 11.61 13.44 18.18
C THR A 57 10.37 14.10 18.79
N LYS A 58 9.54 14.67 17.91
CA LYS A 58 8.26 15.29 18.28
C LYS A 58 7.14 14.26 18.23
N LYS A 59 6.06 14.52 18.96
CA LYS A 59 4.84 13.71 18.85
C LYS A 59 4.30 13.71 17.41
N SER A 60 4.35 14.85 16.72
CA SER A 60 3.98 14.99 15.31
C SER A 60 4.77 14.07 14.38
N ASP A 61 6.04 13.76 14.68
CA ASP A 61 6.84 12.84 13.86
C ASP A 61 6.31 11.40 13.97
N VAL A 62 5.82 11.01 15.15
CA VAL A 62 5.16 9.72 15.37
C VAL A 62 3.81 9.69 14.65
N GLY A 63 3.04 10.78 14.70
CA GLY A 63 1.79 10.91 13.95
C GLY A 63 2.02 10.79 12.44
N ALA A 64 3.05 11.46 11.92
CA ALA A 64 3.44 11.39 10.51
C ALA A 64 3.86 9.97 10.08
N TYR A 65 4.51 9.21 10.97
CA TYR A 65 4.83 7.81 10.70
C TYR A 65 3.58 6.95 10.53
N PHE A 66 2.62 7.03 11.46
CA PHE A 66 1.36 6.31 11.30
C PHE A 66 0.63 6.74 10.02
N LYS A 67 0.60 8.04 9.71
CA LYS A 67 0.03 8.52 8.45
C LYS A 67 0.71 7.92 7.21
N LYS A 68 2.05 7.84 7.20
CA LYS A 68 2.79 7.19 6.11
C LYS A 68 2.41 5.71 5.97
N VAL A 69 2.31 4.98 7.07
CA VAL A 69 1.85 3.58 7.07
C VAL A 69 0.43 3.48 6.50
N HIS A 70 -0.48 4.36 6.91
CA HIS A 70 -1.84 4.41 6.39
C HIS A 70 -1.86 4.58 4.87
N ASP A 71 -1.16 5.60 4.36
CA ASP A 71 -1.15 5.93 2.94
C ASP A 71 -0.54 4.80 2.10
N THR A 72 0.50 4.13 2.58
CA THR A 72 1.06 2.95 1.90
C THR A 72 0.08 1.78 1.86
N VAL A 73 -0.57 1.46 2.98
CA VAL A 73 -1.48 0.31 3.06
C VAL A 73 -2.75 0.56 2.22
N GLU A 74 -3.29 1.78 2.22
CA GLU A 74 -4.41 2.17 1.36
C GLU A 74 -4.01 2.15 -0.13
N GLY A 75 -2.79 2.61 -0.46
CA GLY A 75 -2.24 2.50 -1.81
C GLY A 75 -2.14 1.04 -2.28
N THR A 76 -1.59 0.17 -1.42
CA THR A 76 -1.48 -1.28 -1.68
C THR A 76 -2.86 -1.90 -1.94
N LYS A 77 -3.84 -1.61 -1.09
CA LYS A 77 -5.23 -2.06 -1.26
C LYS A 77 -5.79 -1.63 -2.61
N THR A 78 -5.71 -0.34 -2.93
CA THR A 78 -6.24 0.24 -4.18
C THR A 78 -5.58 -0.39 -5.40
N SER A 79 -4.26 -0.59 -5.37
CA SER A 79 -3.53 -1.21 -6.47
C SER A 79 -3.85 -2.69 -6.65
N LEU A 80 -4.06 -3.45 -5.58
CA LEU A 80 -4.51 -4.85 -5.68
C LEU A 80 -5.92 -4.96 -6.28
N GLU A 81 -6.84 -4.09 -5.87
CA GLU A 81 -8.19 -4.02 -6.45
C GLU A 81 -8.14 -3.66 -7.94
N LYS A 82 -7.25 -2.73 -8.32
CA LYS A 82 -7.02 -2.39 -9.73
C LYS A 82 -6.48 -3.59 -10.53
N ILE A 83 -5.48 -4.30 -10.02
CA ILE A 83 -4.94 -5.51 -10.68
C ILE A 83 -6.05 -6.52 -10.96
N VAL A 84 -6.95 -6.75 -10.00
CA VAL A 84 -8.09 -7.66 -10.19
C VAL A 84 -9.04 -7.15 -11.28
N ALA A 85 -9.33 -5.86 -11.30
CA ALA A 85 -10.17 -5.26 -12.33
C ALA A 85 -9.55 -5.41 -13.72
N ASP A 86 -8.25 -5.18 -13.86
CA ASP A 86 -7.52 -5.31 -15.12
C ASP A 86 -7.49 -6.78 -15.58
N MET A 87 -7.26 -7.74 -14.66
CA MET A 87 -7.37 -9.17 -14.95
C MET A 87 -8.75 -9.57 -15.48
N LYS A 88 -9.83 -9.01 -14.94
CA LYS A 88 -11.20 -9.27 -15.41
C LYS A 88 -11.43 -8.71 -16.81
N ASN A 89 -10.94 -7.50 -17.07
CA ASN A 89 -11.04 -6.86 -18.39
C ASN A 89 -10.28 -7.63 -19.47
N GLU A 90 -9.16 -8.25 -19.11
CA GLU A 90 -8.34 -9.07 -20.00
C GLU A 90 -8.82 -10.53 -20.11
N VAL A 91 -9.96 -10.87 -19.48
CA VAL A 91 -10.53 -12.23 -19.46
C VAL A 91 -9.51 -13.26 -18.95
N ASN A 92 -8.72 -12.88 -17.94
CA ASN A 92 -7.73 -13.75 -17.35
C ASN A 92 -8.44 -14.92 -16.64
N PRO A 93 -8.09 -16.20 -16.93
CA PRO A 93 -8.76 -17.35 -16.35
C PRO A 93 -8.61 -17.44 -14.82
N ASN A 94 -7.63 -16.75 -14.24
CA ASN A 94 -7.39 -16.72 -12.80
C ASN A 94 -8.05 -15.52 -12.09
N ALA A 95 -8.74 -14.63 -12.82
CA ALA A 95 -9.27 -13.37 -12.26
C ALA A 95 -10.21 -13.58 -11.06
N GLU A 96 -11.08 -14.58 -11.09
CA GLU A 96 -12.03 -14.88 -10.00
C GLU A 96 -11.33 -15.43 -8.73
N ALA A 97 -10.33 -16.29 -8.93
CA ALA A 97 -9.52 -16.80 -7.82
C ALA A 97 -8.71 -15.68 -7.17
N THR A 98 -8.10 -14.80 -7.98
CA THR A 98 -7.38 -13.63 -7.49
C THR A 98 -8.31 -12.64 -6.78
N ASP A 99 -9.50 -12.35 -7.35
CA ASP A 99 -10.50 -11.47 -6.72
C ASP A 99 -10.90 -11.98 -5.34
N THR A 100 -11.14 -13.27 -5.21
CA THR A 100 -11.48 -13.90 -3.92
C THR A 100 -10.35 -13.72 -2.91
N ALA A 101 -9.10 -13.97 -3.32
CA ALA A 101 -7.94 -13.83 -2.45
C ALA A 101 -7.70 -12.35 -2.04
N VAL A 102 -7.80 -11.42 -2.98
CA VAL A 102 -7.64 -9.98 -2.74
C VAL A 102 -8.74 -9.46 -1.83
N LYS A 103 -10.02 -9.77 -2.08
CA LYS A 103 -11.12 -9.37 -1.20
C LYS A 103 -10.94 -9.88 0.22
N LYS A 104 -10.46 -11.12 0.38
CA LYS A 104 -10.16 -11.68 1.69
C LYS A 104 -9.02 -10.92 2.38
N LEU A 105 -7.91 -10.68 1.66
CA LEU A 105 -6.78 -9.91 2.18
C LEU A 105 -7.19 -8.48 2.60
N VAL A 106 -7.97 -7.80 1.76
CA VAL A 106 -8.46 -6.44 2.02
C VAL A 106 -9.36 -6.43 3.25
N SER A 107 -10.42 -7.25 3.26
CA SER A 107 -11.43 -7.23 4.33
C SER A 107 -10.92 -7.76 5.67
N GLU A 108 -10.11 -8.81 5.66
CA GLU A 108 -9.64 -9.44 6.90
C GLU A 108 -8.40 -8.76 7.48
N THR A 109 -7.59 -8.08 6.63
CA THR A 109 -6.27 -7.56 7.01
C THR A 109 -6.11 -6.07 6.71
N LEU A 110 -6.05 -5.67 5.42
CA LEU A 110 -5.63 -4.30 5.06
C LEU A 110 -6.58 -3.24 5.62
N SER A 111 -7.90 -3.40 5.45
CA SER A 111 -8.88 -2.44 5.95
C SER A 111 -8.80 -2.23 7.46
N LYS A 112 -8.54 -3.30 8.23
CA LYS A 112 -8.41 -3.20 9.69
C LYS A 112 -7.10 -2.53 10.11
N ILE A 113 -6.01 -2.78 9.37
CA ILE A 113 -4.75 -2.05 9.57
C ILE A 113 -4.96 -0.56 9.27
N ILE A 114 -5.60 -0.22 8.16
CA ILE A 114 -5.94 1.16 7.77
C ILE A 114 -6.71 1.86 8.89
N GLU A 115 -7.76 1.22 9.43
CA GLU A 115 -8.56 1.75 10.53
C GLU A 115 -7.74 1.94 11.83
N GLY A 116 -6.94 0.95 12.21
CA GLY A 116 -6.12 1.02 13.41
C GLY A 116 -5.04 2.10 13.33
N VAL A 117 -4.36 2.19 12.18
CA VAL A 117 -3.33 3.20 11.92
C VAL A 117 -3.92 4.59 11.86
N LYS A 118 -5.08 4.76 11.22
CA LYS A 118 -5.81 6.05 11.20
C LYS A 118 -6.15 6.49 12.62
N THR A 119 -6.72 5.59 13.42
CA THR A 119 -7.07 5.87 14.83
C THR A 119 -5.83 6.28 15.64
N ALA A 120 -4.70 5.60 15.45
CA ALA A 120 -3.44 5.95 16.11
C ALA A 120 -2.90 7.32 15.65
N SER A 121 -2.91 7.60 14.35
CA SER A 121 -2.45 8.87 13.78
C SER A 121 -3.30 10.05 14.27
N GLU A 122 -4.63 9.91 14.27
CA GLU A 122 -5.56 10.96 14.72
C GLU A 122 -5.45 11.21 16.22
N ALA A 123 -5.20 10.17 17.01
CA ALA A 123 -5.00 10.30 18.46
C ALA A 123 -3.75 11.11 18.83
N ILE A 124 -2.71 11.07 17.99
CA ILE A 124 -1.47 11.83 18.19
C ILE A 124 -1.63 13.28 17.70
N GLY A 125 -2.30 13.46 16.55
CA GLY A 125 -2.47 14.77 15.92
C GLY A 125 -1.15 15.37 15.43
N ASP A 126 -1.05 16.70 15.52
CA ASP A 126 0.07 17.53 15.05
C ASP A 126 0.89 18.15 16.19
N ALA A 127 0.80 17.56 17.39
CA ALA A 127 1.47 18.05 18.58
C ALA A 127 2.99 18.17 18.36
N SER A 128 3.51 19.40 18.49
CA SER A 128 4.92 19.71 18.22
C SER A 128 5.85 19.47 19.41
N ASP A 129 5.31 19.15 20.58
CA ASP A 129 6.09 18.86 21.77
C ASP A 129 6.99 17.63 21.56
N PRO A 130 8.19 17.60 22.17
CA PRO A 130 8.99 16.40 22.26
C PRO A 130 8.21 15.25 22.93
N ILE A 131 8.47 14.02 22.51
CA ILE A 131 7.87 12.83 23.14
C ILE A 131 8.29 12.70 24.62
N GLY A 132 9.49 13.17 24.96
CA GLY A 132 10.04 13.20 26.32
C GLY A 132 9.93 14.57 26.98
N ASN A 133 8.89 15.36 26.66
CA ASN A 133 8.72 16.69 27.25
C ASN A 133 8.53 16.60 28.77
N VAL A 134 9.43 17.24 29.53
CA VAL A 134 9.36 17.35 30.98
C VAL A 134 9.15 18.83 31.32
N ALA A 135 8.06 19.13 32.03
CA ALA A 135 7.81 20.49 32.48
C ALA A 135 8.94 20.95 33.41
N VAL A 136 9.45 22.17 33.20
CA VAL A 136 10.39 22.79 34.14
C VAL A 136 9.67 23.00 35.46
N ALA A 137 10.26 22.52 36.55
CA ALA A 137 9.72 22.73 37.89
C ALA A 137 9.81 24.23 38.24
N ALA A 138 8.74 24.98 37.98
CA ALA A 138 8.52 26.26 38.66
C ALA A 138 8.33 25.99 40.17
N ALA A 139 8.53 27.00 41.02
CA ALA A 139 8.50 26.91 42.49
C ALA A 139 7.20 26.37 43.14
N GLY A 140 6.24 25.88 42.34
CA GLY A 140 5.03 25.18 42.78
C GLY A 140 4.87 23.75 42.24
N GLY A 141 5.90 23.15 41.63
CA GLY A 141 5.84 21.81 41.06
C GLY A 141 4.95 21.76 39.82
N GLY A 142 5.52 22.01 38.64
CA GLY A 142 4.78 21.95 37.37
C GLY A 142 4.10 20.59 37.20
N ALA A 143 2.76 20.56 37.29
CA ALA A 143 1.99 19.34 37.12
C ALA A 143 2.11 18.86 35.66
N GLY A 144 2.29 17.55 35.47
CA GLY A 144 2.21 16.94 34.15
C GLY A 144 0.84 17.13 33.53
N VAL A 145 0.79 17.31 32.21
CA VAL A 145 -0.49 17.37 31.47
C VAL A 145 -1.00 15.95 31.28
N ALA A 146 -2.27 15.71 31.61
CA ALA A 146 -2.91 14.43 31.30
C ALA A 146 -2.91 14.20 29.79
N GLY A 147 -2.45 13.01 29.36
CA GLY A 147 -2.41 12.65 27.95
C GLY A 147 -3.81 12.55 27.36
N THR A 148 -4.21 13.52 26.55
CA THR A 148 -5.42 13.42 25.73
C THR A 148 -5.17 12.45 24.56
N GLY A 149 -6.06 11.48 24.36
CA GLY A 149 -5.99 10.56 23.20
C GLY A 149 -5.18 9.28 23.42
N VAL A 150 -4.56 9.07 24.57
CA VAL A 150 -3.78 7.84 24.87
C VAL A 150 -4.61 6.58 24.70
N ASP A 151 -5.86 6.57 25.17
CA ASP A 151 -6.77 5.43 25.01
C ASP A 151 -7.02 5.09 23.54
N SER A 152 -7.20 6.11 22.68
CA SER A 152 -7.41 5.93 21.24
C SER A 152 -6.14 5.45 20.55
N LEU A 153 -4.97 5.98 20.92
CA LEU A 153 -3.68 5.52 20.42
C LEU A 153 -3.47 4.03 20.72
N VAL A 154 -3.69 3.63 21.98
CA VAL A 154 -3.56 2.23 22.41
C VAL A 154 -4.57 1.34 21.69
N LYS A 155 -5.83 1.77 21.54
CA LYS A 155 -6.85 1.03 20.77
C LYS A 155 -6.46 0.86 19.31
N GLY A 156 -5.96 1.91 18.66
CA GLY A 156 -5.50 1.86 17.27
C GLY A 156 -4.36 0.86 17.09
N ILE A 157 -3.33 0.94 17.93
CA ILE A 157 -2.20 0.01 17.92
C ILE A 157 -2.65 -1.42 18.18
N LYS A 158 -3.51 -1.63 19.18
CA LYS A 158 -4.06 -2.96 19.47
C LYS A 158 -4.82 -3.54 18.27
N GLY A 159 -5.64 -2.73 17.60
CA GLY A 159 -6.37 -3.17 16.40
C GLY A 159 -5.43 -3.68 15.29
N ILE A 160 -4.28 -3.03 15.10
CA ILE A 160 -3.25 -3.47 14.15
C ILE A 160 -2.63 -4.80 14.63
N VAL A 161 -2.21 -4.87 15.89
CA VAL A 161 -1.52 -6.02 16.46
C VAL A 161 -2.41 -7.27 16.47
N ASP A 162 -3.68 -7.14 16.83
CA ASP A 162 -4.64 -8.26 16.86
C ASP A 162 -4.79 -8.90 15.47
N VAL A 163 -4.73 -8.08 14.40
CA VAL A 163 -4.83 -8.54 13.02
C VAL A 163 -3.53 -9.20 12.53
N VAL A 164 -2.38 -8.58 12.83
CA VAL A 164 -1.08 -9.02 12.33
C VAL A 164 -0.56 -10.24 13.08
N LEU A 165 -0.68 -10.24 14.40
CA LEU A 165 -0.14 -11.31 15.25
C LEU A 165 -1.15 -12.42 15.50
N LYS A 166 -2.48 -12.18 15.41
CA LYS A 166 -3.53 -13.20 15.62
C LYS A 166 -3.34 -14.02 16.92
N GLY A 167 -2.81 -13.39 17.98
CA GLY A 167 -2.50 -14.06 19.25
C GLY A 167 -1.16 -14.82 19.28
N VAL A 168 -0.35 -14.75 18.23
CA VAL A 168 1.02 -15.28 18.17
C VAL A 168 2.00 -14.20 18.63
N GLY A 169 2.44 -14.32 19.89
CA GLY A 169 3.27 -13.31 20.55
C GLY A 169 2.70 -12.99 21.91
N ASN A 170 2.92 -13.88 22.87
CA ASN A 170 2.57 -13.63 24.26
C ASN A 170 3.53 -12.54 24.77
N ALA A 171 2.99 -11.37 25.10
CA ALA A 171 3.68 -10.34 25.87
C ALA A 171 3.33 -10.51 27.35
#